data_AF-A0A7Y8J938-F1
#
_entry.id   AF-A0A7Y8J938-F1
#
_cell.length_a   1.000
_cell.length_b   1.000
_cell.length_c   1.000
_cell.angle_alpha   90.00
_cell.angle_beta   90.00
_cell.angle_gamma   90.00
#
_symmetry.space_group_name_H-M   'P 1'
#
loop_
_entity.id
_entity.type
_entity.pdbx_description
1 polymer ?
#
loop_
_entity_poly.entity_id
_entity_poly.type
_entity_poly.pdbx_seq_one_letter_code
_entity_poly.pdbx_strand_id
1 'polypeptide(L)'
;FSKKKKNYPMLWTLDRIVIVVALAGTFIRLGNLFNSEIIGKPTDVPWAFIFTAVDDLPRHPAQLYESIAYFVIFLILLFIYSKGIEKNKPGLLFGLFLVLVFTFRFFVEFVKENQSGFEEDMLINMGQILSIPFIIAGIIFISKSLKTKNKKSN
;
A
#
# COMPACT_ATOMS: atom_id res chain seq x y z
N PHE A 1 23.64 1.53 16.84
CA PHE A 1 23.71 2.93 17.25
C PHE A 1 22.55 3.73 16.65
N SER A 2 21.49 4.02 17.41
CA SER A 2 20.47 4.99 16.98
C SER A 2 20.34 6.06 18.06
N LYS A 3 20.91 7.24 17.80
CA LYS A 3 20.75 8.43 18.65
C LYS A 3 19.29 8.87 18.52
N LYS A 4 18.42 8.46 19.45
CA LYS A 4 17.07 9.04 19.58
C LYS A 4 17.23 10.54 19.88
N LYS A 5 17.18 11.39 18.86
CA LYS A 5 17.02 12.84 19.05
C LYS A 5 15.65 13.04 19.67
N LYS A 6 15.64 13.41 20.95
CA LYS A 6 14.47 13.49 21.85
C LYS A 6 13.35 14.43 21.37
N ASN A 7 13.57 15.21 20.30
CA ASN A 7 12.68 16.28 19.87
C ASN A 7 11.54 15.85 18.93
N TYR A 8 11.61 14.68 18.31
CA TYR A 8 10.53 14.20 17.42
C TYR A 8 10.12 12.76 17.74
N PRO A 9 8.87 12.50 18.17
CA PRO A 9 8.41 11.15 18.45
C PRO A 9 8.36 10.32 17.16
N MET A 10 8.72 9.03 17.24
CA MET A 10 8.85 8.14 16.06
C MET A 10 7.60 8.12 15.16
N LEU A 11 6.41 8.08 15.76
CA LEU A 11 5.15 8.08 15.01
C LEU A 11 4.92 9.36 14.19
N TRP A 12 5.38 10.51 14.70
CA TRP A 12 5.28 11.79 14.00
C TRP A 12 6.17 11.80 12.74
N THR A 13 7.32 11.13 12.81
CA THR A 13 8.21 10.96 11.66
C THR A 13 7.61 9.99 10.65
N LEU A 14 7.08 8.85 11.10
CA LEU A 14 6.44 7.86 10.24
C LEU A 14 5.25 8.46 9.48
N ASP A 15 4.38 9.23 10.14
CA ASP A 15 3.23 9.89 9.52
C ASP A 15 3.61 10.79 8.33
N ARG A 16 4.82 11.38 8.31
CA ARG A 16 5.31 12.20 7.19
C ARG A 16 5.96 11.37 6.10
N ILE A 17 6.74 10.36 6.49
CA ILE A 17 7.45 9.48 5.56
C ILE A 17 6.44 8.72 4.69
N VAL A 18 5.33 8.24 5.25
CA VAL A 18 4.37 7.41 4.48
C VAL A 18 3.74 8.13 3.30
N ILE A 19 3.61 9.46 3.36
CA ILE A 19 3.10 10.26 2.23
C ILE A 19 4.05 10.11 1.04
N VAL A 20 5.35 10.30 1.28
CA VAL A 20 6.39 10.18 0.23
C VAL A 20 6.54 8.72 -0.20
N VAL A 21 6.42 7.75 0.72
CA VAL A 21 6.48 6.32 0.40
C VAL A 21 5.32 5.89 -0.52
N ALA A 22 4.10 6.40 -0.32
CA ALA A 22 2.99 6.12 -1.22
C ALA A 22 3.25 6.63 -2.65
N LEU A 23 3.80 7.83 -2.77
CA LEU A 23 4.20 8.38 -4.06
C LEU A 23 5.36 7.59 -4.71
N ALA A 24 6.39 7.25 -3.94
CA ALA A 24 7.48 6.41 -4.41
C ALA A 24 6.97 5.03 -4.87
N GLY A 25 6.04 4.43 -4.12
CA GLY A 25 5.38 3.18 -4.48
C GLY A 25 4.68 3.26 -5.83
N THR A 26 4.02 4.39 -6.13
CA THR A 26 3.39 4.63 -7.44
C THR A 26 4.40 4.49 -8.57
N PHE A 27 5.52 5.20 -8.47
CA PHE A 27 6.55 5.19 -9.50
C PHE A 27 7.28 3.85 -9.61
N ILE A 28 7.46 3.13 -8.49
CA ILE A 28 8.01 1.78 -8.52
C ILE A 28 7.11 0.86 -9.36
N ARG A 29 5.79 0.90 -9.14
CA ARG A 29 4.83 0.07 -9.90
C ARG A 29 4.76 0.44 -11.37
N LEU A 30 4.85 1.73 -11.70
CA LEU A 30 4.99 2.17 -13.10
C LEU A 30 6.29 1.68 -13.73
N GLY A 31 7.40 1.68 -12.99
CA GLY A 31 8.65 1.07 -13.43
C GLY A 31 8.49 -0.43 -13.74
N ASN A 32 7.81 -1.18 -12.86
CA ASN A 32 7.52 -2.60 -13.11
C ASN A 32 6.65 -2.79 -14.37
N LEU A 33 5.68 -1.89 -14.62
CA LEU A 33 4.87 -1.92 -15.84
C LEU A 33 5.74 -1.76 -17.09
N PHE A 34 6.64 -0.77 -17.11
CA PHE A 34 7.55 -0.54 -18.25
C PHE A 34 8.54 -1.68 -18.46
N ASN A 35 8.97 -2.35 -17.37
CA ASN A 35 9.85 -3.50 -17.43
C ASN A 35 9.12 -4.83 -17.70
N SER A 36 7.78 -4.82 -17.80
CA SER A 36 6.97 -6.03 -17.96
C SER A 36 7.15 -7.08 -16.84
N GLU A 37 7.33 -6.63 -15.60
CA GLU A 37 7.55 -7.48 -14.42
C GLU A 37 6.28 -7.62 -13.56
N ILE A 38 6.09 -8.78 -12.90
CA ILE A 38 4.98 -9.01 -11.94
C ILE A 38 3.61 -8.92 -12.65
N ILE A 39 3.48 -9.62 -13.77
CA ILE A 39 2.30 -9.57 -14.64
C ILE A 39 1.07 -10.24 -14.01
N GLY A 40 -0.10 -9.83 -14.51
CA GLY A 40 -1.38 -10.42 -14.17
C GLY A 40 -1.67 -11.73 -14.89
N LYS A 41 -2.66 -12.46 -14.38
CA LYS A 41 -3.23 -13.64 -15.04
C LYS A 41 -3.85 -13.25 -16.40
N PRO A 42 -3.89 -14.18 -17.37
CA PRO A 42 -4.58 -13.98 -18.64
C PRO A 42 -6.06 -13.64 -18.41
N THR A 43 -6.60 -12.75 -19.25
CA THR A 43 -7.95 -12.21 -19.07
C THR A 43 -8.49 -11.63 -20.37
N ASP A 44 -9.81 -11.64 -20.51
CA ASP A 44 -10.52 -11.11 -21.68
C ASP A 44 -11.21 -9.76 -21.42
N VAL A 45 -10.87 -9.08 -20.32
CA VAL A 45 -11.46 -7.77 -20.01
C VAL A 45 -11.03 -6.70 -21.04
N PRO A 46 -11.89 -5.71 -21.34
CA PRO A 46 -11.62 -4.75 -22.43
C PRO A 46 -10.44 -3.80 -22.17
N TRP A 47 -9.92 -3.74 -20.95
CA TRP A 47 -8.72 -2.99 -20.59
C TRP A 47 -7.50 -3.90 -20.33
N ALA A 48 -7.54 -5.14 -20.81
CA ALA A 48 -6.40 -6.04 -20.75
C ALA A 48 -5.19 -5.43 -21.47
N PHE A 49 -4.01 -5.71 -20.94
CA PHE A 49 -2.75 -5.18 -21.43
C PHE A 49 -1.90 -6.34 -21.95
N ILE A 50 -1.35 -6.18 -23.15
CA ILE A 50 -0.49 -7.19 -23.78
C ILE A 50 0.96 -6.81 -23.47
N PHE A 51 1.66 -7.70 -22.77
CA PHE A 51 3.07 -7.53 -22.43
C PHE A 51 3.93 -8.23 -23.48
N THR A 52 4.13 -7.60 -24.64
CA THR A 52 4.82 -8.19 -25.81
C THR A 52 6.25 -8.70 -25.53
N ALA A 53 6.87 -8.23 -24.45
CA ALA A 53 8.18 -8.71 -24.01
C ALA A 53 8.13 -10.07 -23.27
N VAL A 54 6.94 -10.51 -22.85
CA VAL A 54 6.70 -11.77 -22.14
C VAL A 54 5.92 -12.74 -23.02
N ASP A 55 4.70 -12.34 -23.44
CA ASP A 55 3.84 -13.09 -24.34
C ASP A 55 2.83 -12.17 -25.05
N ASP A 56 2.21 -12.67 -26.13
CA ASP A 56 1.15 -11.96 -26.86
C ASP A 56 -0.24 -12.20 -26.26
N LEU A 57 -0.33 -12.57 -24.98
CA LEU A 57 -1.61 -12.83 -24.31
C LEU A 57 -2.13 -11.56 -23.61
N PRO A 58 -3.44 -11.28 -23.72
CA PRO A 58 -4.06 -10.20 -22.95
C PRO A 58 -4.10 -10.58 -21.46
N ARG A 59 -3.57 -9.69 -20.61
CA ARG A 59 -3.42 -9.93 -19.16
C ARG A 59 -3.93 -8.76 -18.34
N HIS A 60 -4.25 -9.01 -17.07
CA HIS A 60 -4.59 -7.92 -16.16
C HIS A 60 -3.33 -7.04 -15.91
N PRO A 61 -3.39 -5.70 -16.13
CA PRO A 61 -2.29 -4.81 -15.79
C PRO A 61 -2.25 -4.52 -14.28
N ALA A 62 -1.91 -5.54 -13.49
CA ALA A 62 -1.91 -5.48 -12.03
C ALA A 62 -1.04 -4.33 -11.48
N GLN A 63 0.10 -4.05 -12.13
CA GLN A 63 1.01 -2.96 -11.78
C GLN A 63 0.36 -1.59 -12.02
N LEU A 64 -0.43 -1.46 -13.08
CA LEU A 64 -1.19 -0.23 -13.34
C LEU A 64 -2.25 -0.03 -12.24
N TYR A 65 -2.98 -1.09 -11.87
CA TYR A 65 -3.93 -1.02 -10.76
C TYR A 65 -3.26 -0.58 -9.45
N GLU A 66 -2.11 -1.18 -9.11
CA GLU A 66 -1.33 -0.80 -7.93
C GLU A 66 -0.83 0.64 -8.00
N SER A 67 -0.30 1.09 -9.14
CA SER A 67 0.18 2.46 -9.30
C SER A 67 -0.93 3.49 -9.11
N ILE A 68 -2.11 3.27 -9.71
CA ILE A 68 -3.27 4.15 -9.57
C ILE A 68 -3.74 4.17 -8.12
N ALA A 69 -3.87 3.00 -7.48
CA ALA A 69 -4.28 2.91 -6.09
C ALA A 69 -3.30 3.64 -5.16
N TYR A 70 -2.00 3.44 -5.34
CA TYR A 70 -0.97 4.09 -4.51
C TYR A 70 -0.93 5.60 -4.72
N PHE A 71 -1.20 6.07 -5.93
CA PHE A 71 -1.31 7.50 -6.22
C PHE A 71 -2.54 8.11 -5.55
N VAL A 72 -3.69 7.45 -5.62
CA VAL A 72 -4.92 7.87 -4.93
C VAL A 72 -4.69 7.88 -3.41
N ILE A 73 -4.02 6.87 -2.86
CA ILE A 73 -3.67 6.83 -1.42
C ILE A 73 -2.75 8.00 -1.07
N PHE A 74 -1.74 8.30 -1.89
CA PHE A 74 -0.90 9.48 -1.71
C PHE A 74 -1.74 10.76 -1.64
N LEU A 75 -2.68 10.97 -2.57
CA LEU A 75 -3.56 12.14 -2.58
C LEU A 75 -4.44 12.20 -1.31
N ILE A 76 -4.99 11.07 -0.86
CA ILE A 76 -5.77 10.99 0.39
C ILE A 76 -4.91 11.40 1.59
N LEU A 77 -3.71 10.82 1.72
CA LEU A 77 -2.81 11.12 2.84
C LEU A 77 -2.33 12.57 2.81
N LEU A 78 -1.99 13.09 1.63
CA LEU A 78 -1.60 14.48 1.43
C LEU A 78 -2.75 15.44 1.76
N PHE A 79 -3.98 15.10 1.37
CA PHE A 79 -5.16 15.90 1.70
C PHE A 79 -5.41 15.96 3.20
N ILE A 80 -5.37 14.81 3.89
CA ILE A 80 -5.54 14.74 5.35
C ILE A 80 -4.45 15.57 6.06
N TYR A 81 -3.20 15.43 5.61
CA TYR A 81 -2.06 16.21 6.10
C TYR A 81 -2.25 17.71 5.88
N SER A 82 -2.67 18.12 4.68
CA SER A 82 -2.88 19.52 4.31
C SER A 82 -4.01 20.17 5.13
N LYS A 83 -5.01 19.37 5.53
CA LYS A 83 -6.09 19.81 6.43
C LYS A 83 -5.69 19.84 7.90
N GLY A 84 -4.50 19.35 8.26
CA GLY A 84 -3.98 19.33 9.62
C GLY A 84 -4.79 18.43 10.58
N ILE A 85 -5.53 17.46 10.05
CA ILE A 85 -6.39 16.55 10.81
C ILE A 85 -5.55 15.65 11.73
N GLU A 86 -4.32 15.36 11.31
CA GLU A 86 -3.33 14.53 11.98
C GLU A 86 -2.57 15.24 13.10
N LYS A 87 -2.62 16.58 13.19
CA LYS A 87 -1.80 17.39 14.13
C LYS A 87 -1.93 16.94 15.60
N ASN A 88 -3.05 16.36 15.99
CA ASN A 88 -3.30 15.83 17.34
C ASN A 88 -3.52 14.31 17.38
N LYS A 89 -3.17 13.60 16.31
CA LYS A 89 -3.49 12.19 16.08
C LYS A 89 -2.24 11.43 15.57
N PRO A 90 -1.18 11.30 16.39
CA PRO A 90 0.04 10.63 15.98
C PRO A 90 -0.23 9.16 15.60
N GLY A 91 0.32 8.71 14.47
CA GLY A 91 0.13 7.38 13.92
C GLY A 91 -1.12 7.23 13.05
N LEU A 92 -1.90 8.30 12.83
CA LEU A 92 -3.09 8.22 11.98
C LEU A 92 -2.72 8.00 10.51
N LEU A 93 -1.81 8.80 9.97
CA LEU A 93 -1.41 8.70 8.56
C LEU A 93 -0.66 7.39 8.30
N PHE A 94 0.22 7.00 9.22
CA PHE A 94 0.90 5.71 9.17
C PHE A 94 -0.10 4.55 9.18
N GLY A 95 -1.08 4.58 10.09
CA GLY A 95 -2.11 3.55 10.16
C GLY A 95 -2.98 3.48 8.90
N LEU A 96 -3.41 4.64 8.37
CA LEU A 96 -4.17 4.72 7.11
C LEU A 96 -3.37 4.20 5.93
N PHE A 97 -2.09 4.56 5.83
CA PHE A 97 -1.20 4.03 4.80
C PHE A 97 -1.15 2.50 4.84
N LEU A 98 -0.93 1.91 6.02
CA LEU A 98 -0.88 0.46 6.17
C LEU A 98 -2.20 -0.21 5.75
N VAL A 99 -3.34 0.28 6.24
CA VAL A 99 -4.63 -0.32 5.88
C VAL A 99 -4.87 -0.19 4.37
N LEU A 100 -4.77 1.03 3.81
CA LEU A 100 -5.13 1.26 2.42
C LEU A 100 -4.23 0.51 1.44
N VAL A 101 -2.90 0.55 1.64
CA VAL A 101 -1.95 -0.10 0.73
C VAL A 101 -2.06 -1.62 0.82
N PHE A 102 -2.08 -2.19 2.02
CA PHE A 102 -2.07 -3.64 2.17
C PHE A 102 -3.44 -4.28 1.94
N THR A 103 -4.54 -3.58 2.18
CA THR A 103 -5.86 -4.06 1.74
C THR A 103 -5.95 -4.08 0.22
N PHE A 104 -5.51 -3.03 -0.47
CA PHE A 104 -5.46 -3.05 -1.93
C PHE A 104 -4.56 -4.18 -2.45
N ARG A 105 -3.36 -4.32 -1.86
CA ARG A 105 -2.41 -5.39 -2.18
C ARG A 105 -3.03 -6.78 -2.02
N PHE A 106 -3.77 -7.01 -0.95
CA PHE A 106 -4.45 -8.30 -0.72
C PHE A 106 -5.40 -8.66 -1.87
N PHE A 107 -6.17 -7.70 -2.37
CA PHE A 107 -7.11 -7.92 -3.47
C PHE A 107 -6.43 -8.04 -4.83
N VAL A 108 -5.45 -7.18 -5.12
CA VAL A 108 -4.75 -7.20 -6.42
C VAL A 108 -3.93 -8.48 -6.60
N GLU A 109 -3.54 -9.15 -5.52
CA GLU A 109 -2.79 -10.40 -5.62
C GLU A 109 -3.63 -11.53 -6.26
N PHE A 110 -4.97 -11.50 -6.15
CA PHE A 110 -5.82 -12.51 -6.80
C PHE A 110 -5.73 -12.46 -8.34
N VAL A 111 -5.45 -11.28 -8.90
CA VAL A 111 -5.31 -11.06 -10.34
C VAL A 111 -3.87 -11.22 -10.85
N LYS A 112 -2.89 -11.40 -9.95
CA LYS A 112 -1.48 -11.61 -10.30
C LYS A 112 -1.17 -13.07 -10.52
N GLU A 113 -0.22 -13.36 -11.42
CA GLU A 113 0.33 -14.70 -11.51
C GLU A 113 1.21 -15.02 -10.30
N ASN A 114 1.20 -16.29 -9.91
CA ASN A 114 2.07 -16.81 -8.88
C ASN A 114 3.52 -16.72 -9.38
N GLN A 115 4.41 -16.18 -8.56
CA GLN A 115 5.80 -15.91 -8.96
C GLN A 115 6.71 -17.12 -8.73
N SER A 116 6.24 -18.11 -7.97
CA SER A 116 6.99 -19.32 -7.69
C SER A 116 6.07 -20.54 -7.69
N GLY A 117 6.57 -21.70 -8.15
CA GLY A 117 5.81 -22.95 -8.14
C GLY A 117 5.38 -23.41 -6.74
N PHE A 118 6.03 -22.89 -5.68
CA PHE A 118 5.62 -23.12 -4.29
C PHE A 118 4.29 -22.43 -3.93
N GLU A 119 3.88 -21.41 -4.68
CA GLU A 119 2.62 -20.69 -4.46
C GLU A 119 1.43 -21.36 -5.18
N GLU A 120 1.67 -22.34 -6.06
CA GLU A 120 0.60 -23.03 -6.82
C GLU A 120 -0.29 -23.89 -5.91
N ASP A 121 0.28 -24.51 -4.87
CA ASP A 121 -0.45 -25.36 -3.92
C ASP A 121 -1.05 -24.58 -2.72
N MET A 122 -0.84 -23.25 -2.67
CA MET A 122 -1.28 -22.44 -1.54
C MET A 122 -2.67 -21.83 -1.78
N LEU A 123 -3.59 -22.03 -0.83
CA LEU A 123 -4.92 -21.40 -0.84
C LEU A 123 -4.87 -19.85 -0.83
N ILE A 124 -3.79 -19.30 -0.26
CA ILE A 124 -3.56 -17.86 -0.12
C ILE A 124 -2.08 -17.61 -0.48
N ASN A 125 -1.83 -16.72 -1.43
CA ASN A 125 -0.47 -16.41 -1.87
C ASN A 125 0.32 -15.72 -0.72
N MET A 126 1.64 -15.87 -0.68
CA MET A 126 2.54 -15.16 0.24
C MET A 126 2.26 -13.65 0.28
N GLY A 127 1.98 -13.01 -0.85
CA GLY A 127 1.63 -11.59 -0.91
C GLY A 127 0.41 -11.22 -0.05
N GLN A 128 -0.57 -12.12 0.03
CA GLN A 128 -1.78 -11.95 0.82
C GLN A 128 -1.54 -12.24 2.31
N ILE A 129 -0.81 -13.32 2.63
CA ILE A 129 -0.43 -13.66 4.01
C ILE A 129 0.34 -12.51 4.65
N LEU A 130 1.30 -11.95 3.91
CA LEU A 130 2.09 -10.81 4.39
C LEU A 130 1.25 -9.55 4.56
N SER A 131 0.16 -9.38 3.80
CA SER A 131 -0.69 -8.18 3.88
C SER A 131 -1.54 -8.14 5.16
N ILE A 132 -2.04 -9.28 5.62
CA ILE A 132 -2.91 -9.39 6.81
C ILE A 132 -2.32 -8.74 8.07
N PRO A 133 -1.08 -9.05 8.52
CA PRO A 133 -0.53 -8.46 9.74
C PRO A 133 -0.35 -6.94 9.63
N PHE A 134 -0.05 -6.40 8.44
CA PHE A 134 0.05 -4.96 8.23
C PHE A 134 -1.32 -4.27 8.29
N ILE A 135 -2.38 -4.89 7.74
CA ILE A 135 -3.75 -4.38 7.87
C ILE A 135 -4.15 -4.32 9.34
N ILE A 136 -3.91 -5.39 10.10
CA ILE A 136 -4.22 -5.45 11.54
C ILE A 136 -3.44 -4.37 12.30
N ALA A 137 -2.13 -4.24 12.05
CA ALA A 137 -1.31 -3.21 12.66
C ALA A 137 -1.84 -1.80 12.34
N GLY A 138 -2.22 -1.54 11.09
CA GLY A 138 -2.80 -0.28 10.65
C GLY A 138 -4.08 0.08 11.41
N ILE A 139 -5.01 -0.88 11.55
CA ILE A 139 -6.26 -0.71 12.32
C ILE A 139 -5.95 -0.36 13.79
N ILE A 140 -4.96 -1.03 14.39
CA ILE A 140 -4.53 -0.76 15.77
C ILE A 140 -4.00 0.67 15.90
N PHE A 141 -3.17 1.15 14.96
CA PHE A 141 -2.63 2.51 14.98
C PHE A 141 -3.73 3.57 14.83
N ILE A 142 -4.67 3.37 13.88
CA ILE A 142 -5.81 4.26 13.70
C ILE A 142 -6.65 4.32 14.98
N SER A 143 -7.00 3.16 15.54
CA SER A 143 -7.83 3.06 16.75
C SER A 143 -7.19 3.75 17.95
N LYS A 144 -5.87 3.57 18.14
CA LYS A 144 -5.12 4.25 19.21
C LYS A 144 -5.10 5.77 19.01
N SER A 145 -4.84 6.20 17.77
CA SER A 145 -4.75 7.61 17.40
C SER A 145 -6.06 8.37 17.62
N LEU A 146 -7.20 7.75 17.30
CA LEU A 146 -8.52 8.32 17.54
C LEU A 146 -8.87 8.44 19.03
N LYS A 147 -8.48 7.45 19.85
CA LYS A 147 -8.71 7.46 21.32
C LYS A 147 -7.91 8.54 22.04
N THR A 148 -6.74 8.93 21.54
CA THR A 148 -5.90 9.98 22.16
C THR A 148 -6.58 11.35 22.18
N LYS A 149 -7.49 11.64 21.23
CA LYS A 149 -8.27 12.90 21.21
C LYS A 149 -9.20 13.01 22.43
N ASN A 150 -9.84 11.91 22.84
CA ASN A 150 -10.83 11.91 23.93
C ASN A 150 -10.20 12.14 25.31
N LYS A 151 -8.92 11.82 25.49
CA LYS A 151 -8.21 12.00 26.77
C LYS A 151 -7.73 13.43 27.05
N LYS A 152 -7.74 14.33 26.06
CA LYS A 152 -7.39 15.75 26.22
C LYS A 152 -8.61 16.67 26.32
N SER A 153 -9.82 16.11 26.26
CA SER A 153 -11.11 16.82 26.26
C SER A 153 -11.97 16.52 27.50
N ASN A 154 -11.46 15.70 28.41
CA ASN A 154 -12.00 15.43 29.75
C ASN A 154 -10.94 15.85 30.78
#